data_AF-A0A348Y8L8-F1
#
_entry.id   AF-A0A348Y8L8-F1
#
_cell.length_a   1.000
_cell.length_b   1.000
_cell.length_c   1.000
_cell.angle_alpha   90.00
_cell.angle_beta   90.00
_cell.angle_gamma   90.00
#
_symmetry.space_group_name_H-M   'P 1'
#
loop_
_entity.id
_entity.type
_entity.pdbx_description
1 polymer ?
#
loop_
_entity_poly.entity_id
_entity_poly.type
_entity_poly.pdbx_seq_one_letter_code
_entity_poly.pdbx_strand_id
1 'polypeptide(L)' 'MINTFIFPDILLYVLDMVGIIACAIAGTLLAQHKGFDIAGCILVALVNAIGGGTLRDMALDRHPLFWMTDL' A
#
# COMPACT_ATOMS: atom_id res chain seq x y z
N MET A 1 -5.69 31.96 -1.09
CA MET A 1 -5.19 31.20 -2.26
C MET A 1 -4.22 30.07 -1.87
N ILE A 2 -4.23 29.57 -0.61
CA ILE A 2 -3.31 28.52 -0.13
C ILE A 2 -4.07 27.24 0.31
N ASN A 3 -5.36 27.34 0.64
CA ASN A 3 -6.14 26.22 1.19
C ASN A 3 -6.62 25.19 0.15
N THR A 4 -6.79 25.54 -1.12
CA THR A 4 -7.33 24.61 -2.14
C THR A 4 -6.35 23.53 -2.59
N PHE A 5 -5.04 23.72 -2.41
CA PHE A 5 -4.03 22.70 -2.76
C PHE A 5 -3.74 21.74 -1.60
N ILE A 6 -3.83 22.17 -0.33
CA ILE A 6 -3.54 21.31 0.82
C ILE A 6 -4.64 20.26 1.06
N PHE A 7 -5.91 20.60 0.85
CA PHE A 7 -7.04 19.68 1.02
C PHE A 7 -6.97 18.40 0.17
N PRO A 8 -6.70 18.46 -1.16
CA PRO A 8 -6.61 17.26 -1.98
C PRO A 8 -5.41 16.37 -1.63
N ASP A 9 -4.26 16.96 -1.27
CA ASP A 9 -3.07 16.19 -0.91
C ASP A 9 -3.28 15.38 0.37
N ILE A 10 -3.89 15.98 1.40
CA ILE A 10 -4.21 15.28 2.65
C ILE A 10 -5.21 14.14 2.42
N LEU A 11 -6.19 14.36 1.53
CA LEU A 11 -7.20 13.35 1.21
C LEU A 11 -6.55 12.16 0.51
N LEU A 12 -5.69 12.42 -0.48
CA LEU A 12 -4.96 11.37 -1.20
C LEU A 12 -4.04 10.59 -0.25
N TYR A 13 -3.34 11.27 0.65
CA TYR A 13 -2.47 10.62 1.64
C TYR A 13 -3.26 9.70 2.58
N VAL A 14 -4.39 10.17 3.12
CA VAL A 14 -5.23 9.34 3.99
C VAL A 14 -5.80 8.15 3.23
N LEU A 15 -6.22 8.34 1.97
CA LEU A 15 -6.75 7.25 1.16
C LEU A 15 -5.68 6.19 0.86
N ASP A 16 -4.43 6.61 0.61
CA ASP A 16 -3.30 5.70 0.38
C ASP A 16 -2.99 4.89 1.65
N MET A 17 -2.95 5.53 2.81
CA MET A 17 -2.78 4.85 4.10
C MET A 17 -3.89 3.84 4.39
N VAL A 18 -5.15 4.20 4.16
CA VAL A 18 -6.28 3.28 4.31
C VAL A 18 -6.17 2.11 3.34
N GLY A 19 -5.76 2.35 2.09
CA GLY A 19 -5.52 1.31 1.09
C GLY A 19 -4.44 0.32 1.52
N ILE A 20 -3.31 0.82 2.04
CA ILE A 20 -2.20 0.00 2.55
C ILE A 20 -2.67 -0.87 3.73
N ILE A 21 -3.39 -0.29 4.70
CA ILE A 21 -3.90 -1.00 5.87
C ILE A 21 -4.90 -2.09 5.44
N ALA A 22 -5.86 -1.75 4.56
CA ALA A 22 -6.84 -2.70 4.06
C ALA A 22 -6.18 -3.87 3.31
N CYS A 23 -5.17 -3.58 2.47
CA CYS A 23 -4.41 -4.62 1.77
C CYS A 23 -3.60 -5.49 2.73
N ALA A 24 -2.96 -4.91 3.74
CA ALA A 24 -2.22 -5.68 4.74
C ALA A 24 -3.13 -6.66 5.49
N ILE A 25 -4.32 -6.22 5.91
CA ILE A 25 -5.31 -7.06 6.59
C ILE A 25 -5.82 -8.17 5.66
N ALA A 26 -6.14 -7.85 4.41
CA ALA A 26 -6.58 -8.86 3.44
C ALA A 26 -5.49 -9.93 3.19
N GLY A 27 -4.22 -9.51 3.10
CA GLY A 27 -3.08 -10.38 2.88
C GLY A 27 -2.81 -11.31 4.08
N THR A 28 -2.85 -10.78 5.31
CA THR A 28 -2.70 -11.61 6.52
C THR A 28 -3.83 -12.62 6.65
N LEU A 29 -5.08 -12.22 6.41
CA LEU A 29 -6.24 -13.11 6.49
C LEU A 29 -6.12 -14.25 5.48
N LEU A 30 -5.79 -13.94 4.23
CA LEU A 30 -5.59 -14.93 3.17
C LEU A 30 -4.49 -15.93 3.54
N ALA A 31 -3.38 -15.44 4.10
CA ALA A 31 -2.27 -16.29 4.51
C ALA A 31 -2.65 -17.22 5.68
N GLN A 32 -3.41 -16.71 6.65
CA GLN A 32 -3.97 -17.49 7.74
C GLN A 32 -4.90 -18.60 7.23
N HIS A 33 -5.80 -18.27 6.30
CA HIS A 33 -6.71 -19.25 5.69
C HIS A 33 -5.98 -20.33 4.89
N LYS A 34 -4.79 -20.02 4.36
CA LYS A 34 -3.93 -20.97 3.63
C LYS A 34 -3.05 -21.82 4.56
N GLY A 35 -3.10 -21.60 5.87
CA GLY A 35 -2.31 -22.35 6.86
C GLY A 35 -0.83 -21.98 6.88
N PHE A 36 -0.47 -20.76 6.47
CA PHE A 36 0.91 -20.29 6.59
C PHE A 36 1.28 -19.94 8.04
N ASP A 37 2.54 -20.15 8.39
CA ASP A 37 3.12 -19.69 9.66
C ASP A 37 3.16 -18.16 9.74
N ILE A 38 3.46 -17.62 10.93
CA ILE A 38 3.55 -16.18 11.20
C ILE A 38 4.48 -15.46 10.19
N ALA A 39 5.62 -16.07 9.86
CA ALA A 39 6.54 -15.52 8.86
C ALA A 39 5.91 -15.44 7.46
N GLY A 40 5.15 -16.47 7.06
CA GLY A 40 4.41 -16.48 5.80
C GLY A 40 3.29 -15.44 5.77
N CYS A 41 2.57 -15.27 6.88
CA CYS A 41 1.57 -14.22 7.02
C CYS A 41 2.17 -12.82 6.87
N ILE A 42 3.33 -12.55 7.48
CA ILE A 42 4.03 -11.28 7.34
C ILE A 42 4.46 -11.07 5.88
N LEU A 43 5.07 -12.07 5.24
CA LEU A 43 5.52 -11.97 3.85
C LEU A 43 4.36 -11.69 2.88
N VAL A 44 3.26 -12.43 2.99
CA VAL A 44 2.09 -12.23 2.12
C VAL A 44 1.46 -10.86 2.34
N ALA A 45 1.37 -10.40 3.59
CA ALA A 45 0.87 -9.06 3.89
C ALA A 45 1.77 -7.97 3.32
N LEU A 46 3.10 -8.13 3.41
CA LEU A 46 4.09 -7.19 2.87
C LEU A 46 3.98 -7.11 1.35
N VAL A 47 3.95 -8.25 0.67
CA VAL A 47 3.81 -8.33 -0.79
C VAL A 47 2.47 -7.74 -1.23
N ASN A 48 1.38 -7.98 -0.51
CA ASN A 48 0.08 -7.44 -0.88
C ASN A 48 0.00 -5.91 -0.67
N ALA A 49 0.57 -5.40 0.41
CA ALA A 49 0.62 -3.97 0.70
C ALA A 49 1.48 -3.20 -0.32
N ILE A 50 2.69 -3.70 -0.64
CA ILE A 50 3.60 -3.05 -1.58
C ILE A 50 3.18 -3.29 -3.03
N GLY A 51 2.66 -4.48 -3.33
CA GLY A 51 2.31 -4.92 -4.68
C GLY A 51 1.24 -4.03 -5.33
N GLY A 52 0.21 -3.62 -4.58
CA GLY A 52 -0.84 -2.74 -5.09
C GLY A 52 -0.31 -1.36 -5.50
N GLY A 53 0.47 -0.70 -4.62
CA GLY A 53 1.09 0.60 -4.90
C GLY A 53 2.12 0.52 -6.03
N THR A 54 2.90 -0.56 -6.08
CA THR A 54 3.88 -0.81 -7.14
C THR A 54 3.20 -1.02 -8.49
N LEU A 55 2.13 -1.81 -8.56
CA LEU A 55 1.36 -2.01 -9.80
C LEU A 55 0.76 -0.70 -10.30
N ARG A 56 0.23 0.14 -9.40
CA ARG A 56 -0.27 1.48 -9.75
C ARG A 56 0.85 2.34 -10.33
N ASP A 57 1.99 2.40 -9.65
CA ASP A 57 3.12 3.25 -10.08
C ASP A 57 3.69 2.78 -11.42
N MET A 58 3.79 1.47 -11.64
CA MET A 58 4.18 0.90 -12.94
C MET A 58 3.17 1.20 -14.05
N ALA A 59 1.87 1.10 -13.76
CA ALA A 59 0.82 1.40 -14.74
C ALA A 59 0.78 2.89 -15.13
N LEU A 60 1.22 3.77 -14.22
CA LEU A 60 1.34 5.21 -14.44
C LEU A 60 2.72 5.64 -14.95
N ASP A 61 3.62 4.69 -15.23
CA ASP A 61 5.01 4.93 -15.63
C ASP A 61 5.77 5.88 -14.66
N ARG A 62 5.46 5.75 -13.37
CA ARG A 62 5.97 6.61 -12.31
C ARG A 62 7.22 5.97 -11.69
N HIS A 63 8.39 6.54 -11.99
CA HIS A 63 9.67 6.18 -11.38
C HIS A 63 10.21 7.37 -10.55
N PRO A 64 10.76 7.15 -9.34
CA PRO A 64 10.92 5.88 -8.62
C PRO A 64 9.63 5.40 -7.94
N LEU A 65 9.58 4.12 -7.56
CA LEU A 65 8.42 3.51 -6.88
C LEU A 65 8.19 4.18 -5.52
N PHE A 66 6.93 4.29 -5.08
CA PHE A 66 6.56 5.02 -3.86
C PHE A 66 7.40 4.63 -2.62
N TRP A 67 7.64 3.33 -2.42
CA TRP A 67 8.40 2.77 -1.30
C TRP A 67 9.93 2.99 -1.39
N MET A 68 10.44 3.41 -2.55
CA MET A 68 11.84 3.80 -2.73
C MET A 68 12.04 5.31 -2.55
N THR A 69 11.01 6.11 -2.79
CA THR A 69 11.04 7.58 -2.64
C THR A 69 10.85 8.07 -1.21
N ASP A 70 10.33 7.23 -0.32
CA ASP A 70 9.99 7.59 1.08
C ASP A 70 11.12 7.29 2.09
N LEU A 71 12.38 7.19 1.64
CA LEU A 71 13.57 6.89 2.46
C LEU A 71 14.37 8.16 2.82
#